data_AF-K9GA45-F1
#
_entry.id   AF-K9GA45-F1
#
_cell.length_a   1.000
_cell.length_b   1.000
_cell.length_c   1.000
_cell.angle_alpha   90.00
_cell.angle_beta   90.00
_cell.angle_gamma   90.00
#
_symmetry.space_group_name_H-M   'P 1'
#
loop_
_entity.id
_entity.type
_entity.pdbx_description
1 polymer ?
#
loop_
_entity_poly.entity_id
_entity_poly.type
_entity_poly.pdbx_seq_one_letter_code
_entity_poly.pdbx_strand_id
1 'polypeptide(L)' 'MIPTPPRDGTGRPVIPGSFEINRDQLLLALQYRADYLREQGVTLTIDVAGGAVNTIYLRSRHSTGNVDFFFWCRRAKSSF' A
#
# COMPACT_ATOMS: atom_id res chain seq x y z
N MET A 1 -26.09 10.92 -3.97
CA MET A 1 -25.46 12.25 -3.88
C MET A 1 -23.98 12.10 -4.17
N ILE A 2 -23.42 12.81 -5.15
CA ILE A 2 -21.97 12.78 -5.44
C ILE A 2 -21.36 14.00 -4.75
N PRO A 3 -20.36 13.84 -3.87
CA PRO A 3 -19.72 14.98 -3.20
C PRO A 3 -19.11 15.94 -4.23
N THR A 4 -19.29 17.25 -4.02
CA THR A 4 -18.61 18.27 -4.82
C THR A 4 -17.09 18.14 -4.64
N PRO A 5 -16.30 18.03 -5.72
CA PRO A 5 -14.85 17.93 -5.61
C PRO A 5 -14.26 19.13 -4.84
N PRO A 6 -13.20 18.92 -4.04
CA PRO A 6 -12.46 20.02 -3.40
C PRO A 6 -12.03 21.04 -4.46
N ARG A 7 -11.97 22.33 -4.10
CA ARG A 7 -11.48 23.39 -4.99
C ARG A 7 -10.17 23.97 -4.45
N ASP A 8 -9.26 24.33 -5.34
CA ASP A 8 -8.01 25.02 -4.98
C ASP A 8 -8.26 26.49 -4.63
N GLY A 9 -7.20 27.23 -4.26
CA GLY A 9 -7.26 28.66 -3.94
C GLY A 9 -7.70 29.57 -5.09
N THR A 10 -7.81 29.04 -6.32
CA THR A 10 -8.32 29.75 -7.51
C THR A 10 -9.76 29.34 -7.86
N GLY A 11 -10.37 28.47 -7.06
CA GLY A 11 -11.72 27.96 -7.27
C GLY A 11 -11.80 26.85 -8.32
N ARG A 12 -10.69 26.29 -8.81
CA ARG A 12 -10.71 25.16 -9.76
C ARG A 12 -10.85 23.84 -9.01
N PRO A 13 -11.55 22.82 -9.56
CA PRO A 13 -11.54 21.50 -8.97
C PRO A 13 -10.11 20.99 -8.77
N VAL A 14 -9.80 20.53 -7.57
CA VAL A 14 -8.55 19.82 -7.28
C VAL A 14 -8.62 18.49 -8.01
N ILE A 15 -7.84 18.37 -9.08
CA ILE A 15 -7.65 17.10 -9.76
C ILE A 15 -6.74 16.26 -8.86
N PRO A 16 -7.20 15.09 -8.37
CA PRO A 16 -6.31 14.20 -7.63
C PRO A 16 -5.12 13.85 -8.51
N GLY A 17 -3.91 14.18 -8.07
CA GLY A 17 -2.71 13.71 -8.73
C GLY A 17 -2.66 12.19 -8.64
N SER A 18 -2.46 11.49 -9.77
CA SER A 18 -2.11 10.08 -9.74
C SER A 18 -0.63 9.96 -9.37
N PHE A 19 -0.35 9.56 -8.13
CA PHE A 19 1.00 9.19 -7.73
C PHE A 19 1.21 7.72 -8.04
N GLU A 20 2.02 7.48 -9.07
CA GLU A 20 2.39 6.14 -9.50
C GLU A 20 3.70 5.72 -8.82
N ILE A 21 3.72 4.52 -8.26
CA ILE A 21 4.89 3.95 -7.57
C ILE A 21 5.49 2.87 -8.47
N ASN A 22 6.78 2.99 -8.77
CA ASN A 22 7.49 2.02 -9.59
C ASN A 22 8.00 0.82 -8.76
N ARG A 23 8.53 -0.19 -9.45
CA ARG A 23 9.01 -1.43 -8.83
C ARG A 23 10.08 -1.22 -7.76
N ASP A 24 11.06 -0.35 -7.99
CA ASP A 24 12.18 -0.17 -7.06
C ASP A 24 11.71 0.55 -5.80
N GLN A 25 10.82 1.53 -5.95
CA GLN A 25 10.16 2.20 -4.84
C GLN A 25 9.31 1.22 -4.01
N LEU A 26 8.57 0.31 -4.66
CA LEU A 26 7.79 -0.72 -3.96
C LEU A 26 8.68 -1.66 -3.15
N LEU A 27 9.76 -2.16 -3.76
CA LEU A 27 10.70 -3.06 -3.07
C LEU A 27 11.37 -2.37 -1.87
N LEU A 28 11.77 -1.12 -2.03
CA LEU A 28 12.34 -0.34 -0.94
C LEU A 28 11.33 -0.13 0.21
N ALA A 29 10.09 0.20 -0.11
CA ALA A 29 9.04 0.35 0.89
C ALA A 29 8.74 -0.95 1.66
N LEU A 30 8.72 -2.09 0.96
CA LEU A 30 8.55 -3.41 1.58
C LEU A 30 9.73 -3.75 2.50
N GLN A 31 10.95 -3.42 2.09
CA GLN A 31 12.14 -3.60 2.92
C GLN A 31 12.06 -2.77 4.22
N TYR A 32 11.72 -1.48 4.13
CA TYR A 32 11.54 -0.64 5.31
C TYR A 32 10.48 -1.18 6.26
N ARG A 33 9.39 -1.74 5.71
CA ARG A 33 8.35 -2.36 6.55
C ARG A 33 8.85 -3.62 7.25
N ALA A 34 9.59 -4.47 6.55
CA ALA A 34 10.18 -5.67 7.12
C ALA A 34 11.17 -5.34 8.24
N ASP A 35 12.01 -4.32 8.03
CA ASP A 35 12.97 -3.85 9.02
C ASP A 35 12.28 -3.32 10.27
N TYR A 36 11.27 -2.46 10.10
CA TYR A 36 10.46 -1.96 11.21
C TYR A 36 9.79 -3.09 12.01
N LEU A 37 9.14 -4.05 11.35
CA LEU A 37 8.46 -5.16 12.04
C LEU A 37 9.45 -6.04 12.82
N ARG A 38 10.63 -6.26 12.25
CA ARG A 38 11.73 -6.98 12.91
C ARG A 38 12.23 -6.26 14.15
N GLU A 39 12.39 -4.93 14.10
CA GLU A 39 12.74 -4.12 15.27
C GLU A 39 11.68 -4.19 16.38
N GLN A 40 10.41 -4.33 16.02
CA GLN A 40 9.32 -4.52 16.99
C GLN A 40 9.20 -5.95 17.52
N GLY A 41 10.05 -6.90 17.06
CA GLY A 41 9.93 -8.31 17.42
C GLY A 41 8.65 -8.98 16.90
N VAL A 42 7.99 -8.39 15.90
CA VAL A 42 6.73 -8.87 15.34
C VAL A 42 7.00 -9.66 14.06
N THR A 43 6.48 -10.88 14.00
CA THR A 43 6.42 -11.65 12.76
C THR A 43 5.01 -11.56 12.19
N LEU A 44 4.90 -11.05 10.96
CA LEU A 44 3.63 -10.93 10.24
C LEU A 44 3.79 -11.53 8.84
N THR A 45 2.92 -12.49 8.50
CA THR A 45 2.77 -12.97 7.12
C THR A 45 1.74 -12.09 6.43
N ILE A 46 2.12 -11.52 5.28
CA ILE A 46 1.26 -10.64 4.48
C ILE A 46 1.20 -11.19 3.07
N ASP A 47 -0.01 -11.36 2.55
CA ASP A 47 -0.25 -11.65 1.14
C ASP A 47 -0.46 -10.32 0.38
N VAL A 48 0.25 -10.17 -0.74
CA VAL A 48 0.17 -8.98 -1.59
C VAL A 48 -0.62 -9.34 -2.85
N ALA A 49 -1.53 -8.47 -3.26
CA ALA A 49 -2.35 -8.67 -4.46
C ALA A 49 -2.37 -7.42 -5.36
N GLY A 50 -3.09 -7.54 -6.47
CA GLY A 50 -3.43 -6.40 -7.33
C GLY A 50 -2.24 -5.76 -8.03
N GLY A 51 -2.21 -4.43 -8.03
CA GLY A 51 -1.24 -3.62 -8.77
C GLY A 51 0.21 -3.91 -8.37
N ALA A 52 0.48 -4.18 -7.10
CA ALA A 52 1.82 -4.51 -6.63
C ALA A 52 2.35 -5.83 -7.21
N VAL A 53 1.52 -6.87 -7.34
CA VAL A 53 1.91 -8.14 -7.98
C VAL A 53 2.20 -7.93 -9.47
N ASN A 54 1.34 -7.15 -10.14
CA ASN A 54 1.51 -6.80 -11.55
C ASN A 54 2.82 -6.04 -11.81
N THR A 55 3.25 -5.19 -10.88
CA THR A 55 4.46 -4.36 -11.01
C THR A 55 5.73 -5.08 -10.56
N ILE A 56 5.70 -5.79 -9.42
CA ILE A 56 6.91 -6.40 -8.84
C ILE A 56 7.21 -7.76 -9.48
N TYR A 57 6.20 -8.63 -9.54
CA TYR A 57 6.36 -10.05 -9.86
C TYR A 57 6.10 -10.32 -11.33
N LEU A 58 4.88 -10.03 -11.82
CA LEU A 58 4.51 -10.31 -13.21
C LEU A 58 5.14 -9.32 -14.20
N ARG A 59 5.50 -8.12 -13.74
CA ARG A 59 6.05 -7.02 -14.54
C ARG A 59 5.18 -6.67 -15.76
N SER A 60 3.87 -6.88 -15.65
CA SER A 60 2.89 -6.51 -16.67
C SER A 60 2.56 -5.02 -16.67
N ARG A 61 2.96 -4.30 -15.61
CA ARG A 61 2.89 -2.83 -15.50
C ARG A 61 4.21 -2.28 -14.95
N HIS A 62 4.55 -1.05 -15.35
CA HIS A 62 5.77 -0.37 -14.88
C HIS A 62 5.59 0.28 -13.50
N SER A 63 4.35 0.65 -13.17
CA SER A 63 3.98 1.29 -11.91
C SER A 63 2.56 0.92 -11.47
N THR A 64 2.23 1.24 -10.22
CA THR A 64 0.88 1.14 -9.67
C THR A 64 0.57 2.33 -8.77
N GLY A 65 -0.68 2.80 -8.79
CA GLY A 65 -1.18 3.82 -7.87
C GLY A 65 -1.58 3.28 -6.49
N ASN A 66 -1.66 1.96 -6.31
CA ASN A 66 -2.07 1.33 -5.05
C ASN A 66 -1.36 0.00 -4.76
N VAL A 67 -1.41 -0.41 -3.49
CA VAL A 67 -0.90 -1.69 -2.98
C VAL A 67 -1.92 -2.27 -2.00
N ASP A 68 -2.34 -3.50 -2.25
CA ASP A 68 -3.31 -4.21 -1.40
C ASP A 68 -2.58 -5.26 -0.55
N PHE A 69 -2.73 -5.15 0.77
CA PHE A 69 -2.14 -6.06 1.76
C PHE A 69 -3.22 -6.83 2.50
N PHE A 70 -3.08 -8.14 2.56
CA PHE A 70 -3.94 -9.03 3.34
C PHE A 70 -3.11 -9.74 4.39
N PHE A 71 -3.60 -9.78 5.62
CA PHE A 71 -2.91 -10.49 6.70
C PHE A 71 -3.92 -11.12 7.65
N TRP A 72 -3.52 -12.22 8.27
CA TRP A 72 -4.35 -12.91 9.25
C TRP A 72 -3.98 -12.49 10.67
N CYS A 73 -4.94 -11.94 11.41
CA CYS A 73 -4.79 -11.70 12.84
C CYS A 73 -5.30 -12.93 13.61
N ARG A 74 -4.38 -13.73 14.17
CA ARG A 74 -4.76 -14.73 15.18
C ARG A 74 -4.90 -14.02 16.52
N ARG A 75 -6.14 -13.89 17.03
CA ARG A 75 -6.34 -13.55 18.44
C ARG A 75 -5.83 -14.72 19.29
N ALA A 76 -4.79 -14.48 20.07
CA ALA A 76 -4.45 -15.36 21.17
C ALA A 76 -5.63 -15.35 22.16
N LYS A 77 -6.19 -16.52 22.48
CA LYS A 77 -7.09 -16.63 23.64
C LYS A 77 -6.22 -16.34 24.87
N SER A 78 -6.53 -15.30 25.65
CA SER A 78 -5.91 -15.14 26.95
C SER A 78 -6.47 -16.22 27.86
N SER A 79 -5.62 -17.11 28.34
CA SER A 79 -5.98 -17.99 29.45
C SER A 79 -6.04 -17.13 30.71
N PHE A 80 -7.23 -17.05 31.32
CA PHE A 80 -7.43 -16.51 32.66
C PHE A 80 -6.87 -17.46 33.71
#